data_AF-A0A8J6SRM0-F1
#
_entry.id   AF-A0A8J6SRM0-F1
#
_cell.length_a   1.000
_cell.length_b   1.000
_cell.length_c   1.000
_cell.angle_alpha   90.00
_cell.angle_beta   90.00
_cell.angle_gamma   90.00
#
_symmetry.space_group_name_H-M   'P 1'
#
loop_
_entity.id
_entity.type
_entity.pdbx_description
1 polymer ?
#
loop_
_entity_poly.entity_id
_entity_poly.type
_entity_poly.pdbx_seq_one_letter_code
_entity_poly.pdbx_strand_id
1 'polypeptide(L)'
;MNWRFGALHFMHHLIDGNCPIDPYQWAMQAGVTHCVNKIWTRIYNSEQVVVDRCAPEGAFIKQWVPELAKLPAAALGSPAGIKGYPAPILKYKAVRQRRVQQLQQQRQISMNQENVIPHLPRLPKSVIPFGAERFNSEIGWAKLPDIDMFPSPLDLDALNMEGTIALRTWFVAHVEIKPHQSKRRSKKSKTSDGVTQLSLLP
;
A
#
# COMPACT_ATOMS: atom_id res chain seq x y z
N MET A 1 2.66 11.06 -5.48
CA MET A 1 1.22 11.23 -5.76
C MET A 1 0.44 11.02 -4.47
N ASN A 2 -0.66 11.75 -4.27
CA ASN A 2 -1.53 11.59 -3.09
C ASN A 2 -2.37 10.30 -3.23
N TRP A 3 -2.40 9.47 -2.20
CA TRP A 3 -3.12 8.19 -2.21
C TRP A 3 -4.63 8.36 -2.43
N ARG A 4 -5.18 9.51 -2.06
CA ARG A 4 -6.59 9.83 -2.23
C ARG A 4 -7.04 9.77 -3.69
N PHE A 5 -6.16 10.11 -4.64
CA PHE A 5 -6.48 10.00 -6.07
C PHE A 5 -6.68 8.54 -6.50
N GLY A 6 -5.88 7.61 -5.95
CA GLY A 6 -6.03 6.19 -6.20
C GLY A 6 -7.32 5.63 -5.58
N ALA A 7 -7.61 6.03 -4.34
CA ALA A 7 -8.85 5.64 -3.65
C ALA A 7 -10.10 6.09 -4.43
N LEU A 8 -10.12 7.35 -4.90
CA LEU A 8 -11.21 7.88 -5.71
C LEU A 8 -11.35 7.16 -7.06
N HIS A 9 -10.24 6.82 -7.71
CA HIS A 9 -10.27 6.05 -8.95
C HIS A 9 -10.86 4.65 -8.72
N PHE A 10 -10.50 3.98 -7.62
CA PHE A 10 -11.03 2.66 -7.28
C PHE A 10 -12.52 2.71 -6.98
N MET A 11 -12.96 3.65 -6.13
CA MET A 11 -14.39 3.87 -5.84
C MET A 11 -15.23 4.11 -7.10
N HIS A 12 -14.64 4.66 -8.17
CA HIS A 12 -15.32 4.86 -9.45
C HIS A 12 -15.44 3.63 -10.34
N HIS A 13 -14.50 2.69 -10.25
CA HIS A 13 -14.34 1.62 -11.24
C HIS A 13 -14.54 0.21 -10.66
N LEU A 14 -14.43 0.05 -9.34
CA LEU A 14 -14.67 -1.23 -8.67
C LEU A 14 -16.17 -1.45 -8.45
N ILE A 15 -16.63 -2.66 -8.77
CA ILE A 15 -18.03 -3.08 -8.55
C ILE A 15 -18.32 -3.19 -7.05
N ASP A 16 -17.32 -3.53 -6.24
CA ASP A 16 -17.38 -3.70 -4.79
C ASP A 16 -16.85 -2.48 -4.01
N GLY A 17 -16.74 -1.32 -4.67
CA GLY A 17 -16.19 -0.11 -4.05
C GLY A 17 -16.92 0.27 -2.76
N ASN A 18 -16.16 0.37 -1.65
CA ASN A 18 -16.73 0.58 -0.32
C ASN A 18 -16.00 1.67 0.46
N CYS A 19 -16.71 2.75 0.81
CA CYS A 19 -16.13 3.95 1.44
C CYS A 19 -15.40 3.76 2.79
N PRO A 20 -15.80 2.88 3.72
CA PRO A 20 -15.04 2.64 4.93
C PRO A 20 -13.80 1.76 4.69
N ILE A 21 -13.76 0.99 3.59
CA ILE A 21 -12.70 0.01 3.32
C ILE A 21 -11.63 0.59 2.39
N ASP A 22 -12.03 1.09 1.22
CA ASP A 22 -11.11 1.43 0.13
C ASP A 22 -10.14 2.56 0.51
N PRO A 23 -10.59 3.70 1.08
CA PRO A 23 -9.69 4.78 1.48
C PRO A 23 -8.68 4.32 2.54
N TYR A 24 -9.11 3.47 3.49
CA TYR A 24 -8.23 2.95 4.53
C TYR A 24 -7.19 1.99 3.94
N GLN A 25 -7.60 1.05 3.07
CA GLN A 25 -6.67 0.15 2.39
C GLN A 25 -5.67 0.91 1.51
N TRP A 26 -6.10 1.95 0.80
CA TRP A 26 -5.21 2.84 0.05
C TRP A 26 -4.22 3.59 0.94
N ALA A 27 -4.66 4.08 2.10
CA ALA A 27 -3.81 4.72 3.09
C ALA A 27 -2.75 3.73 3.64
N MET A 28 -3.14 2.49 3.91
CA MET A 28 -2.21 1.42 4.31
C MET A 28 -1.17 1.12 3.22
N GLN A 29 -1.61 0.92 1.98
CA GLN A 29 -0.74 0.57 0.86
C GLN A 29 0.19 1.72 0.45
N ALA A 30 -0.23 2.97 0.66
CA ALA A 30 0.60 4.16 0.49
C ALA A 30 1.64 4.35 1.61
N GLY A 31 1.52 3.60 2.70
CA GLY A 31 2.42 3.63 3.85
C GLY A 31 2.18 4.81 4.81
N VAL A 32 1.02 5.48 4.74
CA VAL A 32 0.71 6.63 5.60
C VAL A 32 0.21 6.22 6.99
N THR A 33 -0.38 5.04 7.13
CA THR A 33 -0.87 4.53 8.43
C THR A 33 0.22 3.78 9.22
N HIS A 34 1.34 3.43 8.59
CA HIS A 34 2.42 2.62 9.16
C HIS A 34 3.72 3.41 9.31
N CYS A 35 3.60 4.69 9.65
CA CYS A 35 4.70 5.64 9.73
C CYS A 35 5.63 5.42 10.95
N VAL A 36 5.38 4.45 11.84
CA VAL A 36 6.17 4.36 13.08
C VAL A 36 6.84 3.00 13.38
N ASN A 37 6.30 1.86 12.92
CA ASN A 37 6.78 0.54 13.40
C ASN A 37 7.54 -0.34 12.38
N LYS A 38 7.38 -0.14 11.06
CA LYS A 38 8.00 -1.06 10.09
C LYS A 38 9.39 -0.59 9.66
N ILE A 39 10.42 -1.36 10.03
CA ILE A 39 11.82 -1.13 9.60
C ILE A 39 11.95 -1.07 8.07
N TRP A 40 11.11 -1.82 7.33
CA TRP A 40 11.10 -1.79 5.87
C TRP A 40 9.70 -1.55 5.28
N THR A 41 9.63 -0.75 4.23
CA THR A 41 8.44 -0.65 3.37
C THR A 41 8.62 -1.58 2.18
N ARG A 42 7.70 -2.53 1.99
CA ARG A 42 7.65 -3.33 0.77
C ARG A 42 7.13 -2.45 -0.37
N ILE A 43 7.99 -2.21 -1.36
CA ILE A 43 7.64 -1.56 -2.63
C ILE A 43 7.73 -2.63 -3.71
N TYR A 44 6.63 -2.85 -4.41
CA TYR A 44 6.53 -3.85 -5.47
C TYR A 44 7.24 -3.38 -6.73
N ASN A 45 7.97 -4.29 -7.38
CA ASN A 45 8.53 -4.08 -8.71
C ASN A 45 7.55 -4.64 -9.74
N SER A 46 6.86 -3.78 -10.48
CA SER A 46 5.90 -4.21 -11.51
C SER A 46 6.57 -5.08 -12.58
N GLU A 47 7.76 -4.69 -13.05
CA GLU A 47 8.50 -5.41 -14.11
C GLU A 47 8.80 -6.86 -13.69
N GLN A 48 9.27 -7.04 -12.46
CA GLN A 48 9.64 -8.34 -11.95
C GLN A 48 8.42 -9.18 -11.54
N VAL A 49 7.38 -8.56 -10.96
CA VAL A 49 6.15 -9.28 -10.58
C VAL A 49 5.47 -9.86 -11.82
N VAL A 50 5.49 -9.13 -12.93
CA VAL A 50 5.00 -9.61 -14.22
C VAL A 50 5.70 -10.92 -14.62
N VAL A 51 7.03 -10.98 -14.58
CA VAL A 51 7.77 -12.16 -15.03
C VAL A 51 7.71 -13.30 -14.01
N ASP A 52 7.87 -12.99 -12.72
CA ASP A 52 8.02 -13.99 -11.67
C ASP A 52 6.68 -14.56 -11.17
N ARG A 53 5.59 -13.80 -11.30
CA ARG A 53 4.30 -14.13 -10.67
C ARG A 53 3.11 -14.17 -11.61
N CYS A 54 3.12 -13.40 -12.71
CA CYS A 54 1.97 -13.33 -13.62
C CYS A 54 1.98 -14.46 -14.65
N ALA A 55 1.82 -15.71 -14.20
CA ALA A 55 1.73 -16.93 -15.01
C ALA A 55 2.93 -17.19 -15.95
N PRO A 56 3.37 -18.45 -16.15
CA PRO A 56 4.51 -18.76 -17.02
C PRO A 56 4.40 -18.19 -18.44
N GLU A 57 3.17 -18.08 -18.96
CA GLU A 57 2.87 -17.63 -20.33
C GLU A 57 2.51 -16.14 -20.43
N GLY A 58 2.37 -15.43 -19.30
CA GLY A 58 1.94 -14.03 -19.28
C GLY A 58 0.50 -13.79 -19.75
N ALA A 59 -0.37 -14.81 -19.69
CA ALA A 59 -1.71 -14.78 -20.27
C ALA A 59 -2.53 -13.55 -19.85
N PHE A 60 -2.47 -13.18 -18.58
CA PHE A 60 -3.16 -11.99 -18.05
C PHE A 60 -2.77 -10.71 -18.79
N ILE A 61 -1.48 -10.48 -19.02
CA ILE A 61 -0.99 -9.26 -19.67
C ILE A 61 -1.36 -9.26 -21.14
N LYS A 62 -1.23 -10.41 -21.81
CA LYS A 62 -1.60 -10.54 -23.22
C LYS A 62 -3.10 -10.31 -23.46
N GLN A 63 -3.94 -10.64 -22.48
CA GLN A 63 -5.38 -10.39 -22.52
C GLN A 63 -5.72 -8.91 -22.36
N TRP A 64 -5.11 -8.21 -21.40
CA TRP A 64 -5.45 -6.82 -21.07
C TRP A 64 -4.60 -5.77 -21.79
N VAL A 65 -3.48 -6.17 -22.39
CA VAL A 65 -2.53 -5.33 -23.14
C VAL A 65 -2.19 -6.05 -24.46
N PRO A 66 -3.12 -6.08 -25.42
CA PRO A 66 -3.03 -6.91 -26.62
C PRO A 66 -1.85 -6.55 -27.53
N GLU A 67 -1.32 -5.33 -27.47
CA GLU A 67 -0.12 -4.91 -28.19
C GLU A 67 1.15 -5.67 -27.76
N LEU A 68 1.14 -6.26 -26.55
CA LEU A 68 2.22 -7.11 -26.03
C LEU A 68 2.00 -8.60 -26.28
N ALA A 69 0.88 -9.01 -26.89
CA ALA A 69 0.49 -10.42 -27.03
C ALA A 69 1.54 -11.29 -27.74
N LYS A 70 2.29 -10.70 -28.68
CA LYS A 70 3.33 -11.39 -29.47
C LYS A 70 4.66 -11.54 -28.75
N LEU A 71 4.83 -10.90 -27.59
CA LEU A 71 6.09 -10.99 -26.85
C LEU A 71 6.22 -12.32 -26.08
N PRO A 72 7.44 -12.87 -25.99
CA PRO A 72 7.70 -13.96 -25.07
C PRO A 72 7.46 -13.49 -23.63
N ALA A 73 7.00 -14.40 -22.76
CA ALA A 73 6.61 -14.05 -21.39
C ALA A 73 7.74 -13.34 -20.60
N ALA A 74 8.98 -13.77 -20.81
CA ALA A 74 10.18 -13.17 -20.19
C ALA A 74 10.39 -11.70 -20.58
N ALA A 75 9.90 -11.25 -21.74
CA ALA A 75 10.02 -9.88 -22.20
C ALA A 75 8.88 -8.96 -21.72
N LEU A 76 7.80 -9.51 -21.16
CA LEU A 76 6.64 -8.74 -20.72
C LEU A 76 6.96 -7.79 -19.55
N GLY A 77 7.98 -8.10 -18.75
CA GLY A 77 8.42 -7.25 -17.64
C GLY A 77 9.05 -5.94 -18.09
N SER A 78 9.68 -5.92 -19.26
CA SER A 78 10.34 -4.73 -19.82
C SER A 78 10.25 -4.77 -21.35
N PRO A 79 9.07 -4.48 -21.92
CA PRO A 79 8.87 -4.50 -23.37
C PRO A 79 9.63 -3.32 -24.00
N ALA A 80 10.48 -3.62 -24.98
CA ALA A 80 11.26 -2.61 -25.70
C ALA A 80 10.93 -2.64 -27.20
N GLY A 81 10.82 -1.47 -27.82
CA GLY A 81 10.70 -1.34 -29.27
C GLY A 81 9.33 -1.70 -29.86
N ILE A 82 8.26 -1.70 -29.05
CA ILE A 82 6.89 -1.97 -29.53
C ILE A 82 6.25 -0.67 -30.01
N LYS A 83 5.87 -0.64 -31.29
CA LYS A 83 5.20 0.51 -31.91
C LYS A 83 3.85 0.74 -31.22
N GLY A 84 3.63 1.94 -30.69
CA GLY A 84 2.39 2.33 -30.01
C GLY A 84 2.36 2.01 -28.50
N TYR A 85 3.33 1.25 -27.98
CA TYR A 85 3.45 1.04 -26.54
C TYR A 85 4.29 2.17 -25.91
N PRO A 86 3.80 2.84 -24.85
CA PRO A 86 4.50 3.97 -24.26
C PRO A 86 5.80 3.53 -23.57
N ALA A 87 6.79 4.43 -23.58
CA ALA A 87 7.99 4.25 -22.77
C ALA A 87 7.63 4.28 -21.27
N PRO A 88 8.41 3.58 -20.40
CA PRO A 88 8.19 3.61 -18.96
C PRO A 88 8.14 5.03 -18.41
N ILE A 89 7.08 5.36 -17.67
CA ILE A 89 6.86 6.70 -17.08
C ILE A 89 7.96 7.07 -16.08
N LEU A 90 8.62 6.06 -15.47
CA LEU A 90 9.66 6.26 -14.49
C LEU A 90 10.74 5.18 -14.55
N LYS A 91 11.94 5.52 -14.05
CA LYS A 91 13.03 4.56 -13.82
C LYS A 91 12.87 3.92 -12.44
N TYR A 92 12.30 2.71 -12.39
CA TYR A 92 11.89 2.05 -11.14
C TYR A 92 12.96 2.06 -10.05
N LYS A 93 14.18 1.58 -10.35
CA LYS A 93 15.28 1.50 -9.37
C LYS A 93 15.58 2.84 -8.68
N ALA A 94 15.71 3.90 -9.48
CA ALA A 94 16.03 5.25 -8.99
C ALA A 94 14.88 5.84 -8.16
N VAL A 95 13.63 5.71 -8.65
CA VAL A 95 12.46 6.24 -7.94
C VAL A 95 12.19 5.47 -6.66
N ARG A 96 12.37 4.15 -6.66
CA ARG A 96 12.26 3.32 -5.46
C ARG A 96 13.27 3.75 -4.40
N GLN A 97 14.53 3.95 -4.78
CA GLN A 97 15.57 4.38 -3.84
C GLN A 97 15.21 5.74 -3.21
N ARG A 98 14.82 6.72 -4.03
CA ARG A 98 14.35 8.03 -3.55
C ARG A 98 13.15 7.90 -2.62
N ARG A 99 12.17 7.05 -2.97
CA ARG A 99 10.96 6.85 -2.15
C ARG A 99 11.28 6.19 -0.81
N VAL A 100 12.18 5.21 -0.78
CA VAL A 100 12.63 4.56 0.47
C VAL A 100 13.31 5.60 1.37
N GLN A 101 14.22 6.42 0.82
CA GLN A 101 14.87 7.48 1.58
C GLN A 101 13.87 8.49 2.14
N GLN A 102 12.90 8.93 1.33
CA GLN A 102 11.85 9.84 1.78
C GLN A 102 11.01 9.24 2.91
N LEU A 103 10.63 7.96 2.80
CA LEU A 103 9.87 7.27 3.85
C LEU A 103 10.69 7.13 5.14
N GLN A 104 12.00 6.86 5.03
CA GLN A 104 12.90 6.81 6.18
C GLN A 104 13.04 8.17 6.87
N GLN A 105 13.18 9.26 6.11
CA GLN A 105 13.23 10.62 6.64
C GLN A 105 11.93 11.00 7.35
N GLN A 106 10.78 10.74 6.70
CA GLN A 106 9.46 10.99 7.30
C GLN A 106 9.28 10.25 8.62
N ARG A 107 9.73 8.99 8.70
CA ARG A 107 9.74 8.20 9.94
C ARG A 107 10.62 8.82 11.02
N GLN A 108 11.85 9.19 10.68
CA GLN A 108 12.78 9.79 11.64
C GLN A 108 12.22 11.09 12.23
N ILE A 109 11.59 11.93 11.39
CA ILE A 109 10.91 13.13 11.87
C ILE A 109 9.81 12.73 12.87
N SER A 110 8.89 11.85 12.47
CA SER A 110 7.76 11.46 13.32
C SER A 110 8.16 10.71 14.61
N MET A 111 9.24 9.93 14.61
CA MET A 111 9.72 9.22 15.80
C MET A 111 10.30 10.18 16.85
N ASN A 112 10.94 11.27 16.40
CA ASN A 112 11.61 12.23 17.28
C ASN A 112 10.70 13.38 17.75
N GLN A 113 9.44 13.43 17.29
CA GLN A 113 8.49 14.43 17.75
C GLN A 113 7.66 13.88 18.91
N GLU A 114 7.56 14.65 19.98
CA GLU A 114 6.59 14.39 21.06
C GLU A 114 5.17 14.68 20.60
N ASN A 115 4.99 15.75 19.80
CA ASN A 115 3.70 16.11 19.24
C ASN A 115 3.42 15.44 17.89
N VAL A 116 2.55 14.44 17.90
CA VAL A 116 2.13 13.70 16.70
C VAL A 116 0.92 14.31 15.98
N ILE A 117 0.18 15.22 16.61
CA ILE A 117 -1.09 15.77 16.09
C ILE A 117 -0.98 16.35 14.68
N PRO A 118 0.05 17.15 14.32
CA PRO A 118 0.17 17.70 12.97
C PRO A 118 0.33 16.63 11.88
N HIS A 119 0.75 15.43 12.25
CA HIS A 119 1.04 14.32 11.34
C HIS A 119 -0.11 13.31 11.25
N LEU A 120 -1.15 13.44 12.09
CA LEU A 120 -2.29 12.53 12.08
C LEU A 120 -3.33 12.94 11.02
N PRO A 121 -3.90 11.96 10.29
CA PRO A 121 -4.99 12.23 9.37
C PRO A 121 -6.24 12.66 10.15
N ARG A 122 -6.84 13.80 9.78
CA ARG A 122 -8.12 14.27 10.34
C ARG A 122 -9.31 13.56 9.69
N LEU A 123 -10.39 13.38 10.44
CA LEU A 123 -11.68 12.95 9.89
C LEU A 123 -12.10 13.96 8.80
N PRO A 124 -12.55 13.51 7.62
CA PRO A 124 -13.04 14.42 6.60
C PRO A 124 -14.31 15.14 7.07
N LYS A 125 -14.54 16.36 6.58
CA LYS A 125 -15.75 17.15 6.86
C LYS A 125 -17.05 16.44 6.46
N SER A 126 -16.96 15.50 5.53
CA SER A 126 -18.06 14.66 5.09
C SER A 126 -17.57 13.21 5.05
N VAL A 127 -18.34 12.32 5.67
CA VAL A 127 -18.14 10.87 5.60
C VAL A 127 -19.00 10.23 4.51
N ILE A 128 -19.68 11.04 3.69
CA ILE A 128 -20.49 10.56 2.57
C ILE A 128 -19.56 9.81 1.60
N PRO A 129 -19.88 8.56 1.27
CA PRO A 129 -19.20 7.81 0.24
C PRO A 129 -19.11 8.59 -1.07
N PHE A 130 -17.91 8.62 -1.63
CA PHE A 130 -17.72 9.17 -2.94
C PHE A 130 -18.57 8.41 -3.98
N GLY A 131 -19.31 9.12 -4.84
CA GLY A 131 -20.18 8.51 -5.87
C GLY A 131 -21.60 8.18 -5.38
N ALA A 132 -21.91 8.42 -4.10
CA ALA A 132 -23.25 8.23 -3.55
C ALA A 132 -24.31 9.15 -4.20
N GLU A 133 -23.88 10.20 -4.88
CA GLU A 133 -24.74 11.06 -5.69
C GLU A 133 -25.10 10.48 -7.07
N ARG A 134 -24.35 9.47 -7.53
CA ARG A 134 -24.48 8.89 -8.87
C ARG A 134 -25.17 7.53 -8.87
N PHE A 135 -25.03 6.79 -7.78
CA PHE A 135 -25.58 5.46 -7.63
C PHE A 135 -26.56 5.42 -6.46
N ASN A 136 -27.57 4.56 -6.56
CA ASN A 136 -28.51 4.38 -5.46
C ASN A 136 -27.81 3.64 -4.31
N SER A 137 -27.26 4.41 -3.38
CA SER A 137 -26.52 3.91 -2.23
C SER A 137 -27.24 4.28 -0.94
N GLU A 138 -27.30 3.35 0.00
CA GLU A 138 -27.78 3.64 1.35
C GLU A 138 -26.77 4.52 2.08
N ILE A 139 -27.06 5.82 2.11
CA ILE A 139 -26.24 6.85 2.78
C ILE A 139 -26.97 7.55 3.91
N GLY A 140 -28.10 6.98 4.37
CA GLY A 140 -28.87 7.52 5.48
C GLY A 140 -28.00 7.72 6.71
N TRP A 141 -27.19 6.71 7.04
CA TRP A 141 -26.22 6.74 8.13
C TRP A 141 -25.18 7.87 8.02
N ALA A 142 -24.74 8.24 6.81
CA ALA A 142 -23.71 9.27 6.59
C ALA A 142 -24.26 10.70 6.64
N LYS A 143 -25.59 10.85 6.60
CA LYS A 143 -26.31 12.13 6.63
C LYS A 143 -26.89 12.44 8.00
N LEU A 144 -26.78 11.52 8.96
CA LEU A 144 -27.25 11.76 10.32
C LEU A 144 -26.43 12.91 10.94
N PRO A 145 -27.08 13.93 11.54
CA PRO A 145 -26.40 15.09 12.11
C PRO A 145 -25.50 14.70 13.29
N ASP A 146 -25.90 13.67 14.05
CA ASP A 146 -25.10 13.00 15.06
C ASP A 146 -24.98 11.53 14.67
N ILE A 147 -23.91 11.20 13.94
CA ILE A 147 -23.48 9.81 13.90
C ILE A 147 -22.94 9.53 15.29
N ASP A 148 -23.71 8.82 16.11
CA ASP A 148 -23.24 8.26 17.38
C ASP A 148 -22.20 7.19 17.06
N MET A 149 -21.01 7.66 16.64
CA MET A 149 -19.87 6.80 16.35
C MET A 149 -19.47 6.20 17.70
N PHE A 150 -19.41 4.87 17.75
CA PHE A 150 -18.95 4.19 18.94
C PHE A 150 -17.55 3.62 18.68
N PRO A 151 -16.49 4.16 19.32
CA PRO A 151 -16.47 5.30 20.26
C PRO A 151 -16.53 6.67 19.57
N SER A 152 -16.90 7.73 20.31
CA SER A 152 -16.94 9.10 19.81
C SER A 152 -15.58 9.55 19.29
N PRO A 153 -15.52 10.34 18.21
CA PRO A 153 -14.25 10.78 17.64
C PRO A 153 -13.44 11.59 18.65
N LEU A 154 -12.16 11.26 18.78
CA LEU A 154 -11.23 12.02 19.61
C LEU A 154 -10.96 13.39 18.98
N ASP A 155 -11.27 14.47 19.72
CA ASP A 155 -10.92 15.82 19.30
C ASP A 155 -9.42 16.07 19.47
N LEU A 156 -8.69 16.03 18.34
CA LEU A 156 -7.25 16.21 18.32
C LEU A 156 -6.81 17.65 18.64
N ASP A 157 -7.69 18.66 18.46
CA ASP A 157 -7.35 20.05 18.73
C ASP A 157 -7.53 20.42 20.21
N ALA A 158 -8.36 19.66 20.93
CA ALA A 158 -8.57 19.83 22.37
C ALA A 158 -7.51 19.13 23.24
N LEU A 159 -6.62 18.32 22.65
CA LEU A 159 -5.59 17.58 23.40
C LEU A 159 -4.51 18.52 23.95
N ASN A 160 -4.28 18.45 25.26
CA ASN A 160 -3.12 19.04 25.90
C ASN A 160 -1.84 18.21 25.61
N MET A 161 -0.68 18.67 26.09
CA MET A 161 0.59 17.97 25.87
C MET A 161 0.58 16.54 26.45
N GLU A 162 -0.01 16.35 27.62
CA GLU A 162 -0.14 15.02 28.26
C GLU A 162 -0.98 14.06 27.40
N GLY A 163 -2.14 14.52 26.93
CA GLY A 163 -3.00 13.78 26.02
C GLY A 163 -2.34 13.48 24.68
N THR A 164 -1.49 14.38 24.20
CA THR A 164 -0.68 14.18 22.98
C THR A 164 0.37 13.08 23.18
N ILE A 165 1.05 13.07 24.33
CA ILE A 165 2.02 12.02 24.69
C ILE A 165 1.30 10.68 24.88
N ALA A 166 0.15 10.66 25.54
CA ALA A 166 -0.67 9.46 25.71
C ALA A 166 -1.14 8.92 24.36
N LEU A 167 -1.63 9.78 23.46
CA LEU A 167 -2.03 9.40 22.11
C LEU A 167 -0.86 8.83 21.29
N ARG A 168 0.36 9.37 21.48
CA ARG A 168 1.56 8.82 20.84
C ARG A 168 1.80 7.35 21.22
N THR A 169 1.48 6.94 22.45
CA THR A 169 1.63 5.54 22.89
C THR A 169 0.71 4.55 22.17
N TRP A 170 -0.40 5.02 21.58
CA TRP A 170 -1.31 4.17 20.80
C TRP A 170 -0.69 3.74 19.47
N PHE A 171 0.27 4.51 18.99
CA PHE A 171 1.07 4.12 17.84
C PHE A 171 2.25 3.29 18.34
N VAL A 172 2.53 2.19 17.65
CA VAL A 172 3.71 1.36 17.96
C VAL A 172 4.96 2.11 17.51
N ALA A 173 5.38 3.09 18.30
CA ALA A 173 6.53 3.97 18.07
C ALA A 173 7.78 3.53 18.83
N HIS A 174 7.62 2.57 19.75
CA HIS A 174 8.58 2.29 20.81
C HIS A 174 9.11 0.85 20.82
N VAL A 175 8.68 0.00 19.87
CA VAL A 175 9.16 -1.38 19.83
C VAL A 175 10.29 -1.46 18.81
N GLU A 176 11.53 -1.45 19.30
CA GLU A 176 12.67 -1.94 18.52
C GLU A 176 12.48 -3.44 18.27
N ILE A 177 11.77 -3.82 17.22
CA ILE A 177 11.72 -5.20 16.78
C ILE A 177 13.07 -5.50 16.12
N LYS A 178 14.03 -6.03 16.89
CA LYS A 178 15.28 -6.52 16.32
C LYS A 178 14.93 -7.55 15.24
N PRO A 179 15.33 -7.34 13.97
CA PRO A 179 15.00 -8.27 12.91
C PRO A 179 15.59 -9.64 13.27
N HIS A 180 14.79 -10.70 13.13
CA HIS A 180 15.30 -12.06 13.29
C HIS A 180 16.48 -12.22 12.31
N GLN A 181 17.68 -12.48 12.84
CA GLN A 181 18.82 -12.80 12.01
C GLN A 181 18.50 -14.10 11.29
N SER A 182 18.14 -14.03 10.00
CA SER A 182 17.99 -15.23 9.21
C SER A 182 19.38 -15.85 9.10
N LYS A 183 19.61 -17.00 9.72
CA LYS A 183 20.80 -17.80 9.42
C LYS A 183 20.78 -18.03 7.92
N ARG A 184 21.76 -17.48 7.22
CA ARG A 184 21.96 -17.70 5.79
C ARG A 184 22.03 -19.22 5.60
N ARG A 185 20.98 -19.84 5.05
CA ARG A 185 21.03 -21.25 4.68
C ARG A 185 22.20 -21.38 3.70
N SER A 186 23.22 -22.15 4.07
CA SER A 186 24.26 -22.52 3.12
C SER A 186 23.57 -23.18 1.93
N LYS A 187 24.01 -22.84 0.72
CA LYS A 187 23.57 -23.56 -0.49
C LYS A 187 23.97 -25.03 -0.29
N LYS A 188 23.02 -25.89 0.10
CA LYS A 188 23.18 -27.34 -0.06
C LYS A 188 23.37 -27.60 -1.55
N SER A 189 24.46 -28.28 -1.91
CA SER A 189 24.63 -28.80 -3.27
C SER A 189 23.43 -29.69 -3.57
N LYS A 190 22.87 -29.55 -4.78
CA LYS A 190 21.84 -30.46 -5.27
C LYS A 190 22.49 -31.82 -5.50
N THR A 191 22.29 -32.76 -4.59
CA THR A 191 22.34 -34.19 -4.93
C THR A 191 20.99 -34.56 -5.51
N SER A 192 21.04 -35.13 -6.71
CA SER A 192 19.88 -35.60 -7.47
C SER A 192 19.36 -36.89 -6.86
N ASP A 193 18.35 -36.80 -5.99
CA ASP A 193 17.46 -37.92 -5.72
C ASP A 193 16.04 -37.46 -5.99
N GLY A 194 15.35 -38.19 -6.87
CA GLY A 194 14.08 -37.87 -7.50
C GLY A 194 12.88 -37.87 -6.57
N VAL A 195 12.91 -37.06 -5.51
CA VAL A 195 11.77 -36.79 -4.64
C VAL A 195 11.36 -35.34 -4.81
N THR A 196 10.27 -35.14 -5.54
CA THR A 196 9.59 -33.84 -5.68
C THR A 196 8.94 -33.49 -4.34
N GLN A 197 9.64 -32.73 -3.51
CA GLN A 197 9.08 -32.20 -2.27
C GLN A 197 8.10 -31.07 -2.62
N LEU A 198 6.79 -31.34 -2.50
CA LEU A 198 5.74 -30.32 -2.54
C LEU A 198 5.89 -29.41 -1.32
N SER A 199 6.58 -28.28 -1.48
CA SER A 199 6.57 -27.23 -0.48
C SER A 199 5.26 -26.44 -0.58
N LEU A 200 4.26 -26.84 0.19
CA LEU A 200 3.35 -25.88 0.78
C LEU A 200 4.20 -25.10 1.79
N LEU A 201 4.55 -23.87 1.45
CA LEU A 201 5.35 -23.01 2.31
C LEU A 201 4.60 -22.74 3.65
N PRO A 202 5.38 -22.48 4.72
CA PRO A 202 4.94 -22.49 6.12
C PRO A 202 4.01 -21.33 6.51
#